data_AF-A0A8H6IL05-F1
#
_entry.id   AF-A0A8H6IL05-F1
#
_cell.length_a   1.000
_cell.length_b   1.000
_cell.length_c   1.000
_cell.angle_alpha   90.00
_cell.angle_beta   90.00
_cell.angle_gamma   90.00
#
_symmetry.space_group_name_H-M   'P 1'
#
loop_
_entity.id
_entity.type
_entity.pdbx_description
1 polymer ?
#
loop_
_entity_poly.entity_id
_entity_poly.type
_entity_poly.pdbx_seq_one_letter_code
_entity_poly.pdbx_strand_id
1 'polypeptide(L)'
;MQSLLLRASQRAFVVAARAPRTTLPRATVPRQRYLHNTVPRRAQSSTKACPVCTQPLPGPVPACTKCWNIFALPADVSHHELLGLDYDPNPFVVDLPTLKKRFRDAQSICHPDSWASKNPSQKDVAQALSARVNHAYQTLLNPLPRAEYILERNGVHISEVDQAQDMMFMAEIMEARETIDDAENPEEVRALLEENEDKISATVKELESLFKDRDYASAKAATIRLRYLQGIHRAAKRWLDNH
;
A
#
# COMPACT_ATOMS: atom_id res chain seq x y z
N MET A 1 -27.09 -21.27 -74.86
CA MET A 1 -26.79 -22.60 -75.41
C MET A 1 -25.82 -23.29 -74.45
N GLN A 2 -26.25 -24.45 -73.91
CA GLN A 2 -25.49 -25.64 -73.44
C GLN A 2 -24.21 -25.46 -72.59
N SER A 3 -23.81 -26.31 -71.65
CA SER A 3 -24.37 -27.39 -70.80
C SER A 3 -23.15 -28.15 -70.26
N LEU A 4 -23.18 -28.56 -68.97
CA LEU A 4 -22.55 -29.78 -68.40
C LEU A 4 -20.98 -29.81 -68.35
N LEU A 5 -20.25 -30.33 -67.35
CA LEU A 5 -20.39 -31.48 -66.44
C LEU A 5 -19.59 -31.25 -65.12
N LEU A 6 -20.22 -31.45 -63.95
CA LEU A 6 -19.98 -32.52 -62.95
C LEU A 6 -18.62 -33.25 -63.00
N ARG A 7 -17.88 -33.22 -61.87
CA ARG A 7 -17.34 -34.42 -61.20
C ARG A 7 -17.24 -34.22 -59.68
N ALA A 8 -17.98 -35.07 -58.97
CA ALA A 8 -17.89 -35.31 -57.54
C ALA A 8 -16.65 -36.16 -57.22
N SER A 9 -16.06 -35.95 -56.05
CA SER A 9 -15.15 -36.91 -55.41
C SER A 9 -15.62 -37.19 -53.98
N GLN A 10 -15.75 -38.47 -53.67
CA GLN A 10 -16.36 -39.03 -52.47
C GLN A 10 -15.30 -39.49 -51.46
N ARG A 11 -15.78 -39.72 -50.22
CA ARG A 11 -15.26 -40.55 -49.11
C ARG A 11 -14.28 -39.82 -48.16
N ALA A 12 -14.37 -39.97 -46.84
CA ALA A 12 -14.96 -41.05 -46.05
C ALA A 12 -15.59 -40.53 -44.75
N PHE A 13 -16.77 -41.06 -44.43
CA PHE A 13 -17.39 -40.99 -43.11
C PHE A 13 -16.60 -41.91 -42.17
N VAL A 14 -15.98 -41.33 -41.13
CA VAL A 14 -15.50 -42.09 -39.97
C VAL A 14 -16.60 -42.03 -38.92
N VAL A 15 -17.29 -43.16 -38.74
CA VAL A 15 -18.25 -43.37 -37.64
C VAL A 15 -17.45 -43.58 -36.37
N ALA A 16 -17.37 -42.54 -35.51
CA ALA A 16 -16.84 -42.70 -34.16
C ALA A 16 -17.88 -43.41 -33.28
N ALA A 17 -17.53 -44.62 -32.84
CA ALA A 17 -18.34 -45.43 -31.94
C ALA A 17 -18.57 -44.71 -30.60
N ARG A 18 -19.84 -44.65 -30.16
CA ARG A 18 -20.23 -44.15 -28.83
C ARG A 18 -19.76 -45.13 -27.76
N ALA A 19 -18.90 -44.67 -26.85
CA ALA A 19 -18.55 -45.38 -25.63
C ALA A 19 -19.76 -45.47 -24.66
N PRO A 20 -19.90 -46.55 -23.89
CA PRO A 20 -21.00 -46.71 -22.94
C PRO A 20 -20.86 -45.75 -21.77
N ARG A 21 -21.99 -45.15 -21.35
CA ARG A 21 -22.09 -44.30 -20.16
C ARG A 21 -22.00 -45.16 -18.91
N THR A 22 -20.83 -45.17 -18.27
CA THR A 22 -20.66 -45.67 -16.90
C THR A 22 -21.21 -44.63 -15.91
N THR A 23 -22.29 -44.97 -15.23
CA THR A 23 -22.85 -44.20 -14.11
C THR A 23 -21.94 -44.35 -12.90
N LEU A 24 -21.30 -43.27 -12.45
CA LEU A 24 -20.57 -43.23 -11.19
C LEU A 24 -21.57 -43.16 -10.01
N PRO A 25 -21.34 -43.88 -8.90
CA PRO A 25 -22.22 -43.83 -7.74
C PRO A 25 -22.05 -42.49 -7.00
N ARG A 26 -23.18 -41.93 -6.56
CA ARG A 26 -23.28 -40.68 -5.82
C ARG A 26 -22.71 -40.86 -4.41
N ALA A 27 -21.48 -40.39 -4.18
CA ALA A 27 -20.89 -40.34 -2.86
C ALA A 27 -21.63 -39.30 -1.99
N THR A 28 -22.31 -39.76 -0.94
CA THR A 28 -22.90 -38.91 0.10
C THR A 28 -21.79 -38.42 1.03
N VAL A 29 -21.42 -37.14 0.92
CA VAL A 29 -20.49 -36.48 1.85
C VAL A 29 -21.25 -36.10 3.13
N PRO A 30 -20.81 -36.52 4.32
CA PRO A 30 -21.46 -36.10 5.56
C PRO A 30 -21.18 -34.62 5.81
N ARG A 31 -22.24 -33.85 6.08
CA ARG A 31 -22.15 -32.46 6.55
C ARG A 31 -21.47 -32.43 7.92
N GLN A 32 -20.15 -32.22 7.96
CA GLN A 32 -19.47 -31.81 9.18
C GLN A 32 -19.90 -30.38 9.51
N ARG A 33 -20.54 -30.22 10.68
CA ARG A 33 -20.84 -28.94 11.29
C ARG A 33 -19.50 -28.24 11.58
N TYR A 34 -19.18 -27.20 10.81
CA TYR A 34 -18.11 -26.29 11.15
C TYR A 34 -18.48 -25.58 12.46
N LEU A 35 -17.89 -26.05 13.56
CA LEU A 35 -17.79 -25.26 14.77
C LEU A 35 -16.84 -24.11 14.43
N HIS A 36 -17.40 -22.95 14.10
CA HIS A 36 -16.64 -21.71 13.99
C HIS A 36 -16.15 -21.35 15.38
N ASN A 37 -14.93 -21.79 15.70
CA ASN A 37 -14.23 -21.35 16.88
C ASN A 37 -13.68 -19.95 16.59
N THR A 38 -14.53 -18.92 16.75
CA THR A 38 -14.09 -17.52 16.72
C THR A 38 -13.31 -17.24 17.99
N VAL A 39 -12.03 -17.58 17.96
CA VAL A 39 -11.08 -17.08 18.96
C VAL A 39 -10.84 -15.60 18.63
N PRO A 40 -11.10 -14.66 19.54
CA PRO A 40 -10.64 -13.29 19.36
C PRO A 40 -9.12 -13.34 19.45
N ARG A 41 -8.44 -13.20 18.30
CA ARG A 41 -6.99 -13.12 18.22
C ARG A 41 -6.58 -11.75 18.77
N ARG A 42 -6.52 -11.68 20.10
CA ARG A 42 -5.90 -10.61 20.87
C ARG A 42 -4.55 -10.31 20.22
N ALA A 43 -4.29 -9.05 19.88
CA ALA A 43 -3.01 -8.58 19.36
C ALA A 43 -1.88 -8.96 20.34
N GLN A 44 -1.29 -10.14 20.14
CA GLN A 44 -0.15 -10.60 20.90
C GLN A 44 1.07 -9.97 20.25
N SER A 45 1.43 -8.78 20.74
CA SER A 45 2.78 -8.27 20.65
C SER A 45 3.69 -9.31 21.33
N SER A 46 4.19 -10.28 20.57
CA SER A 46 5.19 -11.24 21.06
C SER A 46 6.45 -10.44 21.38
N THR A 47 6.66 -10.13 22.66
CA THR A 47 7.90 -9.51 23.13
C THR A 47 9.02 -10.52 22.89
N LYS A 48 9.72 -10.37 21.76
CA LYS A 48 10.87 -11.21 21.43
C LYS A 48 11.93 -11.01 22.53
N ALA A 49 12.54 -12.09 23.00
CA ALA A 49 13.65 -12.03 23.94
C ALA A 49 14.93 -11.56 23.23
N CYS A 50 15.80 -10.84 23.94
CA CYS A 50 17.11 -10.47 23.44
C CYS A 50 17.95 -11.73 23.23
N PRO A 51 18.56 -11.96 22.05
CA PRO A 51 19.37 -13.15 21.80
C PRO A 51 20.71 -13.15 22.55
N VAL A 52 21.10 -12.04 23.17
CA VAL A 52 22.36 -11.93 23.92
C VAL A 52 22.14 -12.10 25.43
N CYS A 53 21.19 -11.38 26.02
CA CYS A 53 20.99 -11.37 27.47
C CYS A 53 19.65 -11.96 27.93
N THR A 54 18.86 -12.53 27.01
CA THR A 54 17.57 -13.19 27.23
C THR A 54 16.45 -12.32 27.82
N GLN A 55 16.71 -11.04 28.08
CA GLN A 55 15.72 -10.11 28.61
C GLN A 55 14.68 -9.75 27.54
N PRO A 56 13.41 -9.50 27.92
CA PRO A 56 12.38 -9.05 26.98
C PRO A 56 12.79 -7.76 26.29
N LEU A 57 12.56 -7.68 24.97
CA LEU A 57 12.77 -6.43 24.23
C LEU A 57 11.67 -5.41 24.59
N PRO A 58 12.04 -4.12 24.75
CA PRO A 58 11.12 -3.07 25.20
C PRO A 58 10.10 -2.61 24.14
N GLY A 59 10.22 -3.07 22.89
CA GLY A 59 9.36 -2.65 21.79
C GLY A 59 9.49 -3.53 20.55
N PRO A 60 8.87 -3.13 19.42
CA PRO A 60 8.87 -3.92 18.18
C PRO A 60 10.24 -3.91 17.48
N VAL A 61 11.10 -2.94 17.79
CA VAL A 61 12.46 -2.84 17.25
C VAL A 61 13.43 -3.79 17.97
N PRO A 62 14.39 -4.42 17.26
CA PRO A 62 15.33 -5.38 17.84
C PRO A 62 16.48 -4.65 18.58
N ALA A 63 16.14 -3.87 19.61
CA ALA A 63 17.05 -3.02 20.35
C ALA A 63 16.89 -3.27 21.86
N CYS A 64 17.92 -3.82 22.50
CA CYS A 64 17.91 -4.14 23.92
C CYS A 64 18.58 -3.04 24.74
N THR A 65 17.82 -2.37 25.61
CA THR A 65 18.32 -1.32 26.51
C THR A 65 18.99 -1.86 27.77
N LYS A 66 18.95 -3.18 28.01
CA LYS A 66 19.61 -3.81 29.19
C LYS A 66 21.07 -4.15 28.93
N CYS A 67 21.36 -4.81 27.80
CA CYS A 67 22.74 -5.15 27.42
C CYS A 67 23.30 -4.25 26.32
N TRP A 68 22.51 -3.30 25.82
CA TRP A 68 22.89 -2.39 24.73
C TRP A 68 23.41 -3.17 23.53
N ASN A 69 22.64 -4.17 23.09
CA ASN A 69 22.77 -4.80 21.77
C ASN A 69 21.55 -4.49 20.92
N ILE A 70 21.81 -4.12 19.68
CA ILE A 70 20.83 -3.79 18.66
C ILE A 70 21.18 -4.59 17.41
N PHE A 71 20.16 -5.04 16.69
CA PHE A 71 20.35 -5.88 15.51
C PHE A 71 19.82 -5.19 14.27
N ALA A 72 20.48 -5.44 13.14
CA ALA A 72 19.94 -5.05 11.87
C ALA A 72 18.63 -5.80 11.61
N LEU A 73 17.66 -5.10 11.01
CA LEU A 73 16.43 -5.73 10.53
C LEU A 73 16.61 -6.23 9.09
N PRO A 74 16.11 -7.43 8.76
CA PRO A 74 16.03 -7.89 7.37
C PRO A 74 15.33 -6.87 6.46
N ALA A 75 15.75 -6.79 5.20
CA ALA A 75 15.26 -5.79 4.26
C ALA A 75 13.76 -5.96 3.90
N ASP A 76 13.25 -7.18 4.01
CA ASP A 76 11.88 -7.56 3.67
C ASP A 76 10.82 -7.20 4.72
N VAL A 77 11.24 -6.85 5.95
CA VAL A 77 10.34 -6.38 7.02
C VAL A 77 9.58 -5.14 6.54
N SER A 78 8.25 -5.25 6.55
CA SER A 78 7.35 -4.20 6.08
C SER A 78 7.32 -2.99 7.03
N HIS A 79 6.91 -1.83 6.54
CA HIS A 79 6.69 -0.64 7.37
C HIS A 79 5.63 -0.89 8.46
N HIS A 80 4.55 -1.62 8.12
CA HIS A 80 3.49 -2.00 9.06
C HIS A 80 4.06 -2.88 10.18
N GLU A 81 4.80 -3.92 9.85
CA GLU A 81 5.41 -4.83 10.82
C GLU A 81 6.43 -4.10 11.71
N LEU A 82 7.28 -3.26 11.13
CA LEU A 82 8.28 -2.47 11.86
C LEU A 82 7.64 -1.58 12.94
N LEU A 83 6.48 -0.99 12.64
CA LEU A 83 5.76 -0.12 13.56
C LEU A 83 4.67 -0.85 14.35
N GLY A 84 4.58 -2.18 14.24
CA GLY A 84 3.62 -3.00 14.97
C GLY A 84 2.16 -2.67 14.64
N LEU A 85 1.89 -2.42 13.35
CA LEU A 85 0.57 -2.17 12.79
C LEU A 85 0.12 -3.38 11.96
N ASP A 86 -1.19 -3.63 11.97
CA ASP A 86 -1.78 -4.68 11.15
C ASP A 86 -1.78 -4.29 9.67
N TYR A 87 -1.47 -5.26 8.80
CA TYR A 87 -1.54 -5.08 7.35
C TYR A 87 -2.93 -5.45 6.79
N ASP A 88 -3.58 -6.45 7.38
CA ASP A 88 -4.92 -6.92 7.00
C ASP A 88 -5.98 -6.38 7.98
N PRO A 89 -7.26 -6.22 7.55
CA PRO A 89 -7.80 -6.55 6.24
C PRO A 89 -7.57 -5.47 5.17
N ASN A 90 -7.10 -4.28 5.57
CA ASN A 90 -6.84 -3.18 4.64
C ASN A 90 -5.54 -2.44 5.04
N PRO A 91 -4.48 -2.55 4.24
CA PRO A 91 -3.18 -1.97 4.58
C PRO A 91 -3.17 -0.44 4.48
N PHE A 92 -4.14 0.16 3.80
CA PHE A 92 -4.21 1.60 3.60
C PHE A 92 -4.84 2.31 4.81
N VAL A 93 -5.69 1.63 5.58
CA VAL A 93 -6.32 2.19 6.79
C VAL A 93 -5.34 2.11 7.96
N VAL A 94 -4.88 3.26 8.44
CA VAL A 94 -3.89 3.37 9.53
C VAL A 94 -4.42 4.28 10.62
N ASP A 95 -4.45 3.78 11.86
CA ASP A 95 -4.74 4.59 13.04
C ASP A 95 -3.56 5.53 13.35
N LEU A 96 -3.67 6.80 12.93
CA LEU A 96 -2.60 7.79 13.05
C LEU A 96 -2.14 8.04 14.51
N PRO A 97 -3.02 8.09 15.52
CA PRO A 97 -2.62 8.14 16.92
C PRO A 97 -1.74 6.96 17.34
N THR A 98 -2.13 5.72 17.00
CA THR A 98 -1.30 4.54 17.28
C THR A 98 0.01 4.59 16.52
N LEU A 99 0.00 4.92 15.23
CA LEU A 99 1.21 5.09 14.41
C LEU A 99 2.21 6.05 15.09
N LYS A 100 1.74 7.24 15.51
CA LYS A 100 2.57 8.25 16.18
C LYS A 100 3.12 7.76 17.52
N LYS A 101 2.32 7.02 18.29
CA LYS A 101 2.78 6.41 19.55
C LYS A 101 3.88 5.37 19.28
N ARG A 102 3.64 4.42 18.37
CA ARG A 102 4.58 3.36 18.01
C ARG A 102 5.90 3.90 17.49
N PHE A 103 5.83 4.96 16.68
CA PHE A 103 7.00 5.70 16.20
C PHE A 103 7.84 6.26 17.36
N ARG A 104 7.20 6.97 18.31
CA ARG A 104 7.89 7.55 19.47
C ARG A 104 8.51 6.47 20.36
N ASP A 105 7.77 5.39 20.62
CA ASP A 105 8.26 4.26 21.39
C ASP A 105 9.51 3.66 20.73
N ALA A 106 9.45 3.37 19.43
CA ALA A 106 10.58 2.83 18.67
C ALA A 106 11.79 3.78 18.67
N GLN A 107 11.59 5.07 18.40
CA GLN A 107 12.66 6.07 18.42
C GLN A 107 13.33 6.18 19.79
N SER A 108 12.55 6.18 20.88
CA SER A 108 13.12 6.27 22.24
C SER A 108 14.08 5.12 22.59
N ILE A 109 13.93 3.98 21.91
CA ILE A 109 14.75 2.77 22.12
C ILE A 109 15.97 2.77 21.18
N CYS A 110 15.79 3.16 19.92
CA CYS A 110 16.84 3.04 18.88
C CYS A 110 17.57 4.36 18.54
N HIS A 111 17.28 5.47 19.23
CA HIS A 111 17.91 6.76 18.92
C HIS A 111 19.45 6.71 19.05
N PRO A 112 20.23 7.07 18.01
CA PRO A 112 21.68 6.85 17.96
C PRO A 112 22.45 7.50 19.12
N ASP A 113 21.98 8.63 19.66
CA ASP A 113 22.62 9.31 20.79
C ASP A 113 22.74 8.43 22.04
N SER A 114 21.71 7.60 22.31
CA SER A 114 21.75 6.68 23.45
C SER A 114 22.84 5.63 23.26
N TRP A 115 23.05 5.19 22.02
CA TRP A 115 24.00 4.14 21.67
C TRP A 115 25.43 4.67 21.57
N ALA A 116 25.61 5.94 21.19
CA ALA A 116 26.92 6.60 21.13
C ALA A 116 27.65 6.62 22.48
N SER A 117 26.93 6.63 23.60
CA SER A 117 27.52 6.60 24.95
C SER A 117 27.50 5.23 25.61
N LYS A 118 26.49 4.40 25.33
CA LYS A 118 26.29 3.11 26.04
C LYS A 118 26.96 1.93 25.36
N ASN A 119 27.00 1.91 24.03
CA ASN A 119 27.73 0.92 23.25
C ASN A 119 28.11 1.51 21.88
N PRO A 120 29.24 2.23 21.78
CA PRO A 120 29.65 2.92 20.55
C PRO A 120 29.76 2.01 19.33
N SER A 121 30.14 0.73 19.53
CA SER A 121 30.25 -0.26 18.43
C SER A 121 28.92 -0.54 17.73
N GLN A 122 27.80 -0.22 18.38
CA GLN A 122 26.45 -0.44 17.90
C GLN A 122 25.79 0.84 17.35
N LYS A 123 26.51 1.98 17.37
CA LYS A 123 25.96 3.29 16.98
C LYS A 123 25.47 3.30 15.52
N ASP A 124 26.22 2.70 14.61
CA ASP A 124 25.86 2.71 13.17
C ASP A 124 24.61 1.87 12.90
N VAL A 125 24.45 0.75 13.61
CA VAL A 125 23.25 -0.09 13.54
C VAL A 125 22.04 0.66 14.10
N ALA A 126 22.21 1.39 15.21
CA ALA A 126 21.17 2.25 15.78
C ALA A 126 20.76 3.39 14.83
N GLN A 127 21.74 4.04 14.19
CA GLN A 127 21.49 5.08 13.21
C GLN A 127 20.70 4.55 12.01
N ALA A 128 21.10 3.40 11.44
CA ALA A 128 20.40 2.78 10.32
C ALA A 128 18.96 2.38 10.70
N LEU A 129 18.76 1.81 11.90
CA LEU A 129 17.44 1.44 12.38
C LEU A 129 16.54 2.66 12.63
N SER A 130 17.06 3.71 13.26
CA SER A 130 16.34 4.97 13.49
C SER A 130 15.93 5.62 12.17
N ALA A 131 16.80 5.62 11.16
CA ALA A 131 16.47 6.11 9.82
C ALA A 131 15.33 5.29 9.18
N ARG A 132 15.36 3.96 9.31
CA ARG A 132 14.28 3.09 8.80
C ARG A 132 12.96 3.32 9.51
N VAL A 133 12.97 3.52 10.83
CA VAL A 133 11.77 3.87 11.62
C VAL A 133 11.19 5.21 11.19
N ASN A 134 12.04 6.22 10.95
CA ASN A 134 11.61 7.51 10.40
C ASN A 134 10.97 7.36 9.03
N HIS A 135 11.61 6.62 8.12
CA HIS A 135 11.09 6.39 6.78
C HIS A 135 9.72 5.68 6.84
N ALA A 136 9.61 4.60 7.61
CA ALA A 136 8.35 3.88 7.79
C ALA A 136 7.23 4.79 8.34
N TYR A 137 7.55 5.64 9.32
CA TYR A 137 6.58 6.57 9.88
C TYR A 137 6.11 7.59 8.85
N GLN A 138 7.03 8.23 8.11
CA GLN A 138 6.67 9.23 7.10
C GLN A 138 5.87 8.61 5.94
N THR A 139 6.24 7.40 5.52
CA THR A 139 5.53 6.65 4.48
C THR A 139 4.12 6.29 4.91
N LEU A 140 3.94 5.76 6.13
CA LEU A 140 2.61 5.39 6.62
C LEU A 140 1.78 6.58 7.10
N LEU A 141 2.38 7.72 7.43
CA LEU A 141 1.64 8.90 7.90
C LEU A 141 0.80 9.53 6.79
N ASN A 142 1.38 9.65 5.59
CA ASN A 142 0.81 10.41 4.48
C ASN A 142 0.10 9.50 3.48
N PRO A 143 -1.14 9.79 3.05
CA PRO A 143 -1.91 8.93 2.15
C PRO A 143 -1.21 8.60 0.82
N LEU A 144 -0.57 9.58 0.17
CA LEU A 144 0.10 9.35 -1.10
C LEU A 144 1.31 8.39 -0.98
N PRO A 145 2.34 8.68 -0.16
CA PRO A 145 3.44 7.73 0.07
C PRO A 145 2.97 6.36 0.56
N ARG A 146 1.90 6.32 1.38
CA ARG A 146 1.31 5.07 1.86
C ARG A 146 0.77 4.24 0.70
N ALA A 147 0.01 4.85 -0.22
CA ALA A 147 -0.54 4.19 -1.39
C ALA A 147 0.57 3.66 -2.32
N GLU A 148 1.56 4.50 -2.62
CA GLU A 148 2.71 4.13 -3.47
C GLU A 148 3.47 2.94 -2.89
N TYR A 149 3.76 2.97 -1.58
CA TYR A 149 4.42 1.89 -0.87
C TYR A 149 3.61 0.57 -0.91
N ILE A 150 2.29 0.63 -0.70
CA ILE A 150 1.45 -0.57 -0.74
C ILE A 150 1.42 -1.15 -2.15
N LEU A 151 1.35 -0.33 -3.19
CA LEU A 151 1.40 -0.78 -4.59
C LEU A 151 2.74 -1.46 -4.90
N GLU A 152 3.86 -0.83 -4.53
CA GLU A 152 5.21 -1.39 -4.73
C GLU A 152 5.37 -2.74 -4.04
N ARG A 153 4.89 -2.86 -2.79
CA ARG A 153 4.88 -4.13 -2.04
C ARG A 153 4.09 -5.25 -2.72
N ASN A 154 3.13 -4.90 -3.58
CA ASN A 154 2.32 -5.84 -4.34
C ASN A 154 2.78 -5.96 -5.81
N GLY A 155 3.99 -5.48 -6.14
CA GLY A 155 4.59 -5.59 -7.47
C GLY A 155 4.00 -4.64 -8.51
N VAL A 156 3.25 -3.63 -8.08
CA VAL A 156 2.69 -2.60 -8.96
C VAL A 156 3.53 -1.34 -8.89
N HIS A 157 4.25 -1.04 -9.97
CA HIS A 157 5.08 0.15 -10.09
C HIS A 157 4.36 1.25 -10.87
N ILE A 158 4.46 2.48 -10.38
CA ILE A 158 4.00 3.69 -11.08
C ILE A 158 5.19 4.24 -11.86
N SER A 159 5.14 4.14 -13.19
CA SER A 159 6.15 4.72 -14.08
C SER A 159 5.82 6.16 -14.45
N GLU A 160 6.74 6.84 -15.15
CA GLU A 160 6.48 8.17 -15.73
C GLU A 160 5.45 8.10 -16.87
N VAL A 161 5.43 7.01 -17.64
CA VAL A 161 4.47 6.84 -18.75
C VAL A 161 3.04 6.72 -18.23
N ASP A 162 2.85 6.05 -17.10
CA ASP A 162 1.54 5.91 -16.47
C ASP A 162 0.95 7.26 -16.04
N GLN A 163 1.80 8.26 -15.79
CA GLN A 163 1.37 9.59 -15.35
C GLN A 163 0.72 10.40 -16.47
N ALA A 164 1.02 10.08 -17.74
CA ALA A 164 0.56 10.84 -18.90
C ALA A 164 -0.74 10.31 -19.54
N GLN A 165 -1.32 9.22 -19.02
CA GLN A 165 -2.35 8.45 -19.74
C GLN A 165 -3.81 8.86 -19.50
N ASP A 166 -4.10 9.76 -18.55
CA ASP A 166 -5.47 10.22 -18.29
C ASP A 166 -5.72 11.62 -18.88
N MET A 167 -6.22 11.66 -20.12
CA MET A 167 -6.48 12.89 -20.86
C MET A 167 -7.51 13.81 -20.18
N MET A 168 -8.52 13.25 -19.52
CA MET A 168 -9.53 14.07 -18.81
C MET A 168 -8.90 14.71 -17.58
N PHE A 169 -8.11 13.95 -16.85
CA PHE A 169 -7.43 14.47 -15.67
C PHE A 169 -6.34 15.50 -15.99
N MET A 170 -5.64 15.34 -17.12
CA MET A 170 -4.66 16.33 -17.58
C MET A 170 -5.28 17.70 -17.85
N ALA A 171 -6.50 17.74 -18.41
CA ALA A 171 -7.21 19.00 -18.63
C ALA A 171 -7.51 19.72 -17.30
N GLU A 172 -8.01 19.00 -16.29
CA GLU A 172 -8.27 19.57 -14.95
C GLU A 172 -6.99 20.11 -14.30
N ILE A 173 -5.85 19.42 -14.46
CA ILE A 173 -4.57 19.89 -13.93
C ILE A 173 -4.12 21.19 -14.63
N MET A 174 -4.30 21.28 -15.94
CA MET A 174 -3.94 22.47 -16.71
C MET A 174 -4.82 23.65 -16.30
N GLU A 175 -6.14 23.45 -16.24
CA GLU A 175 -7.09 24.49 -15.80
C GLU A 175 -6.79 24.98 -14.38
N ALA A 176 -6.50 24.07 -13.45
CA ALA A 176 -6.12 24.44 -12.09
C ALA A 176 -4.80 25.23 -12.02
N ARG A 177 -3.84 24.95 -12.91
CA ARG A 177 -2.58 25.69 -12.99
C ARG A 177 -2.79 27.08 -13.59
N GLU A 178 -3.55 27.18 -14.67
CA GLU A 178 -3.93 28.45 -15.29
C GLU A 178 -4.64 29.33 -14.26
N THR A 179 -5.59 28.77 -13.49
CA THR A 179 -6.28 29.50 -12.41
C THR A 179 -5.30 30.04 -11.36
N ILE A 180 -4.24 29.31 -11.01
CA ILE A 180 -3.23 29.79 -10.04
C ILE A 180 -2.34 30.87 -10.66
N ASP A 181 -1.93 30.69 -11.93
CA ASP A 181 -1.00 31.58 -12.61
C ASP A 181 -1.67 32.92 -12.96
N ASP A 182 -2.96 32.90 -13.32
CA ASP A 182 -3.75 34.09 -13.70
C ASP A 182 -4.50 34.73 -12.53
N ALA A 183 -4.42 34.15 -11.32
CA ALA A 183 -5.13 34.67 -10.15
C ALA A 183 -4.72 36.12 -9.84
N GLU A 184 -5.72 37.01 -9.78
CA GLU A 184 -5.50 38.43 -9.44
C GLU A 184 -5.71 38.69 -7.94
N ASN A 185 -6.38 37.77 -7.24
CA ASN A 185 -6.68 37.91 -5.82
C ASN A 185 -6.62 36.58 -5.06
N PRO A 186 -6.38 36.61 -3.73
CA PRO A 186 -6.30 35.39 -2.92
C PRO A 186 -7.58 34.58 -2.80
N GLU A 187 -8.76 35.15 -3.05
CA GLU A 187 -10.02 34.42 -2.88
C GLU A 187 -10.22 33.37 -3.99
N GLU A 188 -9.78 33.66 -5.22
CA GLU A 188 -9.79 32.70 -6.33
C GLU A 188 -8.96 31.45 -6.01
N VAL A 189 -7.73 31.66 -5.50
CA VAL A 189 -6.82 30.55 -5.14
C VAL A 189 -7.33 29.78 -3.92
N ARG A 190 -7.99 30.45 -2.96
CA ARG A 190 -8.64 29.77 -1.82
C ARG A 190 -9.82 28.91 -2.26
N ALA A 191 -10.65 29.39 -3.18
CA ALA A 191 -11.77 28.61 -3.73
C ALA A 191 -11.27 27.36 -4.45
N LEU A 192 -10.23 27.49 -5.28
CA LEU A 192 -9.57 26.34 -5.92
C LEU A 192 -8.98 25.37 -4.88
N LEU A 193 -8.39 25.90 -3.80
CA LEU A 193 -7.81 25.08 -2.74
C LEU A 193 -8.89 24.24 -2.03
N GLU A 194 -10.04 24.83 -1.72
CA GLU A 194 -11.19 24.15 -1.10
C GLU A 194 -11.73 23.04 -2.01
N GLU A 195 -11.96 23.33 -3.29
CA GLU A 195 -12.40 22.32 -4.26
C GLU A 195 -11.39 21.18 -4.39
N ASN A 196 -10.11 21.49 -4.44
CA ASN A 196 -9.05 20.50 -4.55
C ASN A 196 -8.90 19.67 -3.27
N GLU A 197 -9.15 20.23 -2.08
CA GLU A 197 -9.22 19.49 -0.82
C GLU A 197 -10.35 18.45 -0.81
N ASP A 198 -11.52 18.81 -1.35
CA ASP A 198 -12.63 17.87 -1.53
C ASP A 198 -12.27 16.73 -2.49
N LYS A 199 -11.62 17.04 -3.62
CA LYS A 199 -11.12 16.02 -4.57
C LYS A 199 -10.08 15.10 -3.94
N ILE A 200 -9.18 15.64 -3.11
CA ILE A 200 -8.21 14.84 -2.34
C ILE A 200 -8.95 13.91 -1.37
N SER A 201 -9.89 14.43 -0.60
CA SER A 201 -10.69 13.66 0.37
C SER A 201 -11.47 12.52 -0.30
N ALA A 202 -12.10 12.79 -1.45
CA ALA A 202 -12.80 11.80 -2.24
C ALA A 202 -11.85 10.70 -2.76
N THR A 203 -10.69 11.11 -3.31
CA THR A 203 -9.68 10.16 -3.83
C THR A 203 -9.10 9.29 -2.72
N VAL A 204 -8.88 9.83 -1.51
CA VAL A 204 -8.41 9.05 -0.36
C VAL A 204 -9.44 8.00 0.07
N LYS A 205 -10.73 8.36 0.12
CA LYS A 205 -11.82 7.41 0.42
C LYS A 205 -11.94 6.31 -0.64
N GLU A 206 -11.76 6.67 -1.91
CA GLU A 206 -11.72 5.70 -3.00
C GLU A 206 -10.56 4.72 -2.82
N LEU A 207 -9.34 5.22 -2.54
CA LEU A 207 -8.17 4.37 -2.25
C LEU A 207 -8.42 3.41 -1.07
N GLU A 208 -9.11 3.86 0.00
CA GLU A 208 -9.50 2.97 1.10
C GLU A 208 -10.32 1.78 0.60
N SER A 209 -11.31 2.00 -0.27
CA SER A 209 -12.11 0.91 -0.85
C SER A 209 -11.29 0.01 -1.80
N LEU A 210 -10.49 0.60 -2.68
CA LEU A 210 -9.69 -0.15 -3.66
C LEU A 210 -8.65 -1.05 -3.00
N PHE A 211 -7.96 -0.57 -1.94
CA PHE A 211 -7.00 -1.39 -1.20
C PHE A 211 -7.67 -2.46 -0.33
N LYS A 212 -8.89 -2.23 0.16
CA LYS A 212 -9.68 -3.25 0.84
C LYS A 212 -10.02 -4.41 -0.10
N ASP A 213 -10.39 -4.09 -1.34
CA ASP A 213 -10.80 -5.07 -2.34
C ASP A 213 -9.60 -5.65 -3.12
N ARG A 214 -8.39 -5.17 -2.85
CA ARG A 214 -7.12 -5.56 -3.52
C ARG A 214 -7.12 -5.28 -5.02
N ASP A 215 -7.88 -4.28 -5.47
CA ASP A 215 -7.85 -3.79 -6.84
C ASP A 215 -6.68 -2.81 -7.04
N TYR A 216 -5.47 -3.38 -7.18
CA TYR A 216 -4.25 -2.60 -7.34
C TYR A 216 -4.17 -1.87 -8.68
N ALA A 217 -4.88 -2.32 -9.72
CA ALA A 217 -4.89 -1.67 -11.02
C ALA A 217 -5.62 -0.33 -10.94
N SER A 218 -6.82 -0.32 -10.37
CA SER A 218 -7.57 0.92 -10.13
C SER A 218 -6.90 1.79 -9.07
N ALA A 219 -6.34 1.18 -8.01
CA ALA A 219 -5.63 1.93 -6.97
C ALA A 219 -4.41 2.67 -7.54
N LYS A 220 -3.73 2.11 -8.55
CA LYS A 220 -2.64 2.78 -9.28
C LYS A 220 -3.12 4.09 -9.91
N ALA A 221 -4.23 4.06 -10.64
CA ALA A 221 -4.79 5.25 -11.28
C ALA A 221 -5.20 6.31 -10.24
N ALA A 222 -5.90 5.90 -9.18
CA ALA A 222 -6.28 6.80 -8.09
C ALA A 222 -5.07 7.39 -7.34
N THR A 223 -3.97 6.63 -7.19
CA THR A 223 -2.72 7.11 -6.59
C THR A 223 -2.04 8.16 -7.45
N ILE A 224 -2.02 7.96 -8.78
CA ILE A 224 -1.51 8.96 -9.72
C ILE A 224 -2.35 10.23 -9.61
N ARG A 225 -3.69 10.13 -9.64
CA ARG A 225 -4.60 11.27 -9.46
C ARG A 225 -4.29 12.03 -8.16
N LEU A 226 -4.15 11.32 -7.04
CA LEU A 226 -3.83 11.93 -5.74
C LEU A 226 -2.50 12.72 -5.78
N ARG A 227 -1.48 12.21 -6.49
CA ARG A 227 -0.17 12.88 -6.62
C ARG A 227 -0.30 14.27 -7.25
N TYR A 228 -1.10 14.37 -8.30
CA TYR A 228 -1.32 15.61 -9.02
C TYR A 228 -2.20 16.59 -8.23
N LEU A 229 -3.27 16.12 -7.60
CA LEU A 229 -4.08 16.95 -6.70
C LEU A 229 -3.23 17.53 -5.55
N GLN A 230 -2.31 16.75 -4.99
CA GLN A 230 -1.34 17.27 -4.02
C GLN A 230 -0.35 18.28 -4.62
N GLY A 231 -0.03 18.15 -5.90
CA GLY A 231 0.76 19.12 -6.65
C GLY A 231 0.07 20.47 -6.75
N ILE A 232 -1.21 20.47 -7.15
CA ILE A 232 -2.07 21.66 -7.20
C ILE A 232 -2.17 22.30 -5.81
N HIS A 233 -2.46 21.51 -4.77
CA HIS A 233 -2.54 22.00 -3.39
C HIS A 233 -1.26 22.71 -2.95
N ARG A 234 -0.08 22.14 -3.24
CA ARG A 234 1.21 22.77 -2.91
C ARG A 234 1.46 24.05 -3.71
N ALA A 235 1.08 24.08 -4.98
CA ALA A 235 1.23 25.26 -5.83
C ALA A 235 0.34 26.41 -5.33
N ALA A 236 -0.95 26.14 -5.08
CA ALA A 236 -1.89 27.10 -4.54
C ALA A 236 -1.45 27.65 -3.18
N LYS A 237 -1.02 26.78 -2.24
CA LYS A 237 -0.47 27.24 -0.95
C LYS A 237 0.75 28.13 -1.10
N ARG A 238 1.69 27.75 -1.98
CA ARG A 238 2.88 28.57 -2.24
C ARG A 238 2.51 29.93 -2.83
N TRP A 239 1.53 29.97 -3.72
CA TRP A 239 1.04 31.23 -4.27
C TRP A 239 0.47 32.12 -3.16
N LEU A 240 -0.37 31.58 -2.28
CA LEU A 240 -0.96 32.29 -1.13
C LEU A 240 0.07 32.74 -0.09
N ASP A 241 1.16 32.00 0.10
CA ASP A 241 2.24 32.40 1.01
C ASP A 241 3.06 33.59 0.47
N ASN A 242 3.00 33.83 -0.85
CA ASN A 242 3.77 34.86 -1.54
C ASN A 242 2.97 36.14 -1.86
N HIS A 243 1.65 36.17 -1.63
CA HIS A 243 0.75 37.28 -1.94
C HIS A 243 -0.12 37.64 -0.73
#